data_AF-Q1L120-F1
#
_entry.id   AF-Q1L120-F1
#
_cell.length_a   1.000
_cell.length_b   1.000
_cell.length_c   1.000
_cell.angle_alpha   90.00
_cell.angle_beta   90.00
_cell.angle_gamma   90.00
#
_symmetry.space_group_name_H-M   'P 1'
#
loop_
_entity.id
_entity.type
_entity.pdbx_description
1 polymer ?
#
loop_
_entity_poly.entity_id
_entity_poly.type
_entity_poly.pdbx_seq_one_letter_code
_entity_poly.pdbx_strand_id
1 'polypeptide(L)'
;INALAEISNERRITSLGPGGLNRDTAQFEVRDVHATHYGRICPIETPEGPNIGLILNLATYASVNEYGFLQTPYFKVNNSVVDYDDVVYLTAADEFGYNIAQSTATVDDENRLVDETLTIRKNYTYILGKPSDVDLIEVSSRQMVSVAAGCIPFLENDDANRALMGSNMQRQAVPLLETEAAFVATGNEADIAKFSAANFRARNEGKVEYVDGAKIKIRNNKGTLDTYSLKNFQRSNQDTVIHQKPIIKVGQDVAKGDLLVDGSSFKDGELALGKNLLVAFSTYKGYNYEDAIVLNERLAKKDVLTSIHIEEQTIQFRTSKAGADELTRDIPNVSKYAIRHLDEHGIVLVGSEVIPGDVLVGRVSPKGDDNPSREEKLLAAILGQRQLNVKDTSLKVKNGHNGTVIGVEILSRENKDLLEDGIDMIVKVSIAVKRKIRVGDKMSGRHGNKGVVSVILPEEDMPHLEDGTPIDVMLNPQGVPSRMNIGQVLEVHLGMAARSLGCKFVTPVFDGVKKEAIQDVISEAGLPLSGKQTLIDPITGEKFDNPVSVGVMYMFKLNHMVDDKMHARSVGPYSLITQQPLGGKSQNGGQR
;
A
#
# COMPACT_ATOMS: atom_id res chain seq x y z
N ILE A 1 -5.19 -2.46 1.57
CA ILE A 1 -4.21 -2.62 0.47
C ILE A 1 -2.93 -3.22 1.03
N ASN A 2 -2.27 -2.50 1.95
CA ASN A 2 -1.10 -2.95 2.70
C ASN A 2 -1.32 -2.75 4.21
N ALA A 3 -0.37 -3.19 5.02
CA ALA A 3 -0.45 -3.12 6.49
C ALA A 3 -0.47 -1.68 7.04
N LEU A 4 0.26 -0.75 6.41
CA LEU A 4 0.23 0.66 6.83
C LEU A 4 -1.14 1.30 6.60
N ALA A 5 -1.81 0.93 5.50
CA ALA A 5 -3.16 1.39 5.18
C ALA A 5 -4.19 0.91 6.20
N GLU A 6 -4.05 -0.32 6.71
CA GLU A 6 -4.89 -0.89 7.77
C GLU A 6 -4.72 -0.10 9.08
N ILE A 7 -3.49 0.04 9.56
CA ILE A 7 -3.18 0.76 10.81
C ILE A 7 -3.61 2.22 10.75
N SER A 8 -3.33 2.92 9.64
CA SER A 8 -3.78 4.30 9.45
C SER A 8 -5.31 4.42 9.39
N ASN A 9 -6.02 3.40 8.88
CA ASN A 9 -7.47 3.41 8.84
C ASN A 9 -8.09 3.17 10.23
N GLU A 10 -7.50 2.31 11.05
CA GLU A 10 -7.94 2.06 12.43
C GLU A 10 -7.69 3.26 13.35
N ARG A 11 -6.65 4.06 13.07
CA ARG A 11 -6.29 5.28 13.81
C ARG A 11 -6.89 6.56 13.24
N ARG A 12 -7.91 6.45 12.37
CA ARG A 12 -8.57 7.58 11.73
C ARG A 12 -9.62 8.20 12.65
N ILE A 13 -9.62 9.52 12.72
CA ILE A 13 -10.66 10.34 13.32
C ILE A 13 -11.49 10.98 12.21
N THR A 14 -12.80 11.01 12.35
CA THR A 14 -13.67 11.72 11.41
C THR A 14 -14.65 12.62 12.13
N SER A 15 -14.79 13.84 11.62
CA SER A 15 -15.81 14.79 12.03
C SER A 15 -17.12 14.60 11.26
N LEU A 16 -17.19 13.61 10.36
CA LEU A 16 -18.35 13.29 9.54
C LEU A 16 -19.18 12.15 10.17
N GLY A 17 -20.46 12.07 9.81
CA GLY A 17 -21.35 10.97 10.22
C GLY A 17 -22.47 11.41 11.17
N PRO A 18 -23.22 10.47 11.76
CA PRO A 18 -24.32 10.79 12.66
C PRO A 18 -23.87 11.63 13.85
N GLY A 19 -24.47 12.81 14.04
CA GLY A 19 -24.08 13.76 15.09
C GLY A 19 -22.83 14.60 14.78
N GLY A 20 -22.20 14.37 13.63
CA GLY A 20 -21.06 15.14 13.14
C GLY A 20 -21.47 16.23 12.15
N LEU A 21 -20.46 16.76 11.45
CA LEU A 21 -20.61 17.76 10.42
C LEU A 21 -20.97 17.13 9.07
N ASN A 22 -21.71 17.88 8.26
CA ASN A 22 -21.84 17.56 6.84
C ASN A 22 -20.70 18.23 6.06
N ARG A 23 -20.13 17.50 5.10
CA ARG A 23 -19.01 17.95 4.29
C ARG A 23 -19.29 19.27 3.57
N ASP A 24 -20.50 19.41 3.05
CA ASP A 24 -20.87 20.56 2.21
C ASP A 24 -21.22 21.80 3.05
N THR A 25 -21.48 21.65 4.36
CA THR A 25 -21.80 22.74 5.28
C THR A 25 -20.65 23.10 6.23
N ALA A 26 -19.60 22.28 6.28
CA ALA A 26 -18.48 22.49 7.20
C ALA A 26 -17.69 23.75 6.82
N GLN A 27 -17.60 24.68 7.77
CA GLN A 27 -16.87 25.93 7.64
C GLN A 27 -15.35 25.72 7.61
N PHE A 28 -14.62 26.73 7.13
CA PHE A 28 -13.16 26.69 7.04
C PHE A 28 -12.48 26.52 8.41
N GLU A 29 -13.00 27.16 9.46
CA GLU A 29 -12.41 27.12 10.81
C GLU A 29 -12.28 25.71 11.37
N VAL A 30 -13.24 24.82 11.08
CA VAL A 30 -13.20 23.44 11.56
C VAL A 30 -12.23 22.57 10.76
N ARG A 31 -11.84 23.01 9.57
CA ARG A 31 -10.89 22.30 8.70
C ARG A 31 -9.44 22.72 8.96
N ASP A 32 -9.24 23.79 9.71
CA ASP A 32 -7.93 24.36 9.98
C ASP A 32 -7.17 23.55 11.05
N VAL A 33 -5.84 23.68 11.06
CA VAL A 33 -4.98 23.02 12.03
C VAL A 33 -4.89 23.89 13.28
N HIS A 34 -5.51 23.41 14.37
CA HIS A 34 -5.46 24.10 15.65
C HIS A 34 -4.20 23.72 16.46
N ALA A 35 -3.68 24.63 17.28
CA ALA A 35 -2.47 24.40 18.09
C ALA A 35 -2.61 23.21 19.07
N THR A 36 -3.82 22.92 19.54
CA THR A 36 -4.11 21.77 20.42
C THR A 36 -3.95 20.42 19.74
N HIS A 37 -3.88 20.37 18.40
CA HIS A 37 -3.63 19.14 17.65
C HIS A 37 -2.26 18.56 17.95
N TYR A 38 -1.31 19.38 18.43
CA TYR A 38 0.04 18.93 18.73
C TYR A 38 0.06 17.69 19.62
N GLY A 39 0.75 16.64 19.17
CA GLY A 39 0.87 15.37 19.89
C GLY A 39 -0.39 14.51 19.93
N ARG A 40 -1.53 15.00 19.41
CA ARG A 40 -2.85 14.34 19.49
C ARG A 40 -3.36 13.95 18.10
N ILE A 41 -3.31 14.88 17.17
CA ILE A 41 -3.77 14.72 15.79
C ILE A 41 -2.64 15.13 14.85
N CYS A 42 -2.35 14.30 13.86
CA CYS A 42 -1.33 14.61 12.87
C CYS A 42 -1.76 15.80 12.00
N PRO A 43 -0.94 16.85 11.88
CA PRO A 43 -1.26 18.01 11.05
C PRO A 43 -1.04 17.77 9.55
N ILE A 44 -0.41 16.65 9.18
CA ILE A 44 -0.01 16.34 7.80
C ILE A 44 -0.96 15.31 7.14
N GLU A 45 -1.30 14.23 7.84
CA GLU A 45 -2.05 13.12 7.25
C GLU A 45 -3.56 13.43 7.23
N THR A 46 -4.02 13.98 6.11
CA THR A 46 -5.44 14.16 5.77
C THR A 46 -5.66 13.81 4.29
N PRO A 47 -6.84 13.34 3.88
CA PRO A 47 -7.17 13.19 2.47
C PRO A 47 -7.13 14.52 1.71
N GLU A 48 -6.68 14.47 0.47
CA GLU A 48 -6.80 15.59 -0.48
C GLU A 48 -8.26 15.75 -0.95
N GLY A 49 -8.67 16.99 -1.22
CA GLY A 49 -9.97 17.29 -1.82
C GLY A 49 -11.07 17.64 -0.79
N PRO A 50 -12.34 17.30 -1.04
CA PRO A 50 -13.48 17.81 -0.27
C PRO A 50 -13.49 17.46 1.23
N ASN A 51 -12.75 16.43 1.62
CA ASN A 51 -12.70 15.94 3.01
C ASN A 51 -11.50 16.46 3.80
N ILE A 52 -10.70 17.39 3.23
CA ILE A 52 -9.56 17.98 3.92
C ILE A 52 -9.97 18.61 5.26
N GLY A 53 -9.23 18.29 6.32
CA GLY A 53 -9.50 18.77 7.69
C GLY A 53 -10.68 18.10 8.40
N LEU A 54 -11.49 17.28 7.70
CA LEU A 54 -12.64 16.57 8.29
C LEU A 54 -12.36 15.09 8.56
N ILE A 55 -11.33 14.56 7.91
CA ILE A 55 -10.79 13.23 8.16
C ILE A 55 -9.34 13.44 8.55
N LEU A 56 -9.04 13.12 9.80
CA LEU A 56 -7.76 13.33 10.43
C LEU A 56 -7.24 11.99 10.96
N ASN A 57 -5.96 11.95 11.33
CA ASN A 57 -5.34 10.75 11.85
C ASN A 57 -4.72 11.04 13.22
N LEU A 58 -4.82 10.08 14.14
CA LEU A 58 -4.15 10.19 15.45
C LEU A 58 -2.64 10.31 15.26
N ALA A 59 -2.03 11.18 16.08
CA ALA A 59 -0.58 11.21 16.20
C ALA A 59 -0.05 9.91 16.83
N THR A 60 1.26 9.68 16.76
CA THR A 60 1.88 8.37 17.10
C THR A 60 1.61 7.96 18.54
N TYR A 61 1.81 8.87 19.50
CA TYR A 61 1.65 8.60 20.94
C TYR A 61 0.31 9.07 21.53
N ALA A 62 -0.61 9.53 20.67
CA ALA A 62 -1.92 9.99 21.10
C ALA A 62 -2.73 8.83 21.72
N SER A 63 -3.42 9.13 22.82
CA SER A 63 -4.31 8.22 23.53
C SER A 63 -5.64 8.90 23.83
N VAL A 64 -6.68 8.10 24.09
CA VAL A 64 -8.02 8.57 24.48
C VAL A 64 -8.22 8.25 25.96
N ASN A 65 -8.59 9.24 26.76
CA ASN A 65 -8.88 9.02 28.18
C ASN A 65 -10.28 8.42 28.41
N GLU A 66 -10.62 8.11 29.66
CA GLU A 66 -11.90 7.49 30.04
C GLU A 66 -13.13 8.34 29.67
N TYR A 67 -12.96 9.67 29.51
CA TYR A 67 -14.01 10.61 29.13
C TYR A 67 -14.10 10.85 27.62
N GLY A 68 -13.22 10.24 26.82
CA GLY A 68 -13.19 10.38 25.37
C GLY A 68 -12.35 11.56 24.85
N PHE A 69 -11.59 12.25 25.70
CA PHE A 69 -10.69 13.33 25.28
C PHE A 69 -9.32 12.80 24.84
N LEU A 70 -8.77 13.44 23.80
CA LEU A 70 -7.42 13.14 23.32
C LEU A 70 -6.37 13.71 24.28
N GLN A 71 -5.41 12.85 24.62
CA GLN A 71 -4.27 13.19 25.47
C GLN A 71 -2.97 12.75 24.82
N THR A 72 -1.88 13.42 25.20
CA THR A 72 -0.54 13.14 24.70
C THR A 72 0.45 13.11 25.88
N PRO A 73 1.48 12.24 25.85
CA PRO A 73 2.41 12.08 26.96
C PRO A 73 3.52 13.14 26.95
N TYR A 74 4.01 13.48 28.14
CA TYR A 74 5.17 14.34 28.38
C TYR A 74 5.98 13.78 29.55
N PHE A 75 7.28 14.04 29.59
CA PHE A 75 8.12 13.81 30.78
C PHE A 75 8.11 15.03 31.69
N LYS A 76 8.08 14.82 33.01
CA LYS A 76 8.20 15.93 33.97
C LYS A 76 9.63 16.45 34.03
N VAL A 77 9.76 17.77 34.21
CA VAL A 77 11.06 18.41 34.43
C VAL A 77 11.06 19.04 35.81
N ASN A 78 11.98 18.60 36.66
CA ASN A 78 12.14 19.09 38.04
C ASN A 78 13.51 19.74 38.19
N ASN A 79 13.55 21.05 38.47
CA ASN A 79 14.80 21.81 38.60
C ASN A 79 15.76 21.61 37.40
N SER A 80 15.23 21.68 36.18
CA SER A 80 15.96 21.45 34.92
C SER A 80 16.47 20.03 34.70
N VAL A 81 16.11 19.07 35.55
CA VAL A 81 16.36 17.63 35.37
C VAL A 81 15.11 16.97 34.80
N VAL A 82 15.24 16.29 33.66
CA VAL A 82 14.17 15.50 33.04
C VAL A 82 14.02 14.18 33.80
N ASP A 83 12.79 13.90 34.24
CA ASP A 83 12.43 12.63 34.84
C ASP A 83 11.84 11.70 33.77
N TYR A 84 12.65 10.80 33.24
CA TYR A 84 12.24 9.84 32.21
C TYR A 84 11.36 8.69 32.75
N ASP A 85 11.27 8.54 34.08
CA ASP A 85 10.41 7.53 34.70
C ASP A 85 8.98 8.07 34.95
N ASP A 86 8.81 9.40 35.08
CA ASP A 86 7.53 10.07 35.31
C ASP A 86 6.90 10.61 34.01
N VAL A 87 6.13 9.75 33.34
CA VAL A 87 5.33 10.12 32.15
C VAL A 87 3.92 10.56 32.55
N VAL A 88 3.55 11.78 32.15
CA VAL A 88 2.20 12.34 32.35
C VAL A 88 1.48 12.52 31.03
N TYR A 89 0.26 12.00 30.95
CA TYR A 89 -0.64 12.26 29.82
C TYR A 89 -1.52 13.46 30.11
N LEU A 90 -1.50 14.44 29.21
CA LEU A 90 -2.28 15.68 29.36
C LEU A 90 -3.30 15.84 28.23
N THR A 91 -4.53 16.21 28.59
CA THR A 91 -5.52 16.69 27.61
C THR A 91 -5.18 18.10 27.15
N ALA A 92 -5.85 18.58 26.10
CA ALA A 92 -5.63 19.95 25.61
C ALA A 92 -5.94 21.03 26.68
N ALA A 93 -6.87 20.76 27.59
CA ALA A 93 -7.21 21.67 28.68
C ALA A 93 -6.16 21.62 29.80
N ASP A 94 -5.69 20.42 30.15
CA ASP A 94 -4.70 20.25 31.22
C ASP A 94 -3.30 20.74 30.81
N GLU A 95 -3.00 20.74 29.51
CA GLU A 95 -1.75 21.30 28.97
C GLU A 95 -1.63 22.82 29.19
N PHE A 96 -2.76 23.51 29.41
CA PHE A 96 -2.79 24.96 29.55
C PHE A 96 -2.05 25.42 30.81
N GLY A 97 -1.16 26.40 30.66
CA GLY A 97 -0.37 26.97 31.75
C GLY A 97 1.03 26.35 31.93
N TYR A 98 1.28 25.14 31.44
CA TYR A 98 2.61 24.52 31.49
C TYR A 98 3.57 25.09 30.44
N ASN A 99 4.85 25.09 30.77
CA ASN A 99 5.96 25.42 29.89
C ASN A 99 6.56 24.13 29.32
N ILE A 100 6.37 23.90 28.02
CA ILE A 100 6.74 22.63 27.38
C ILE A 100 7.93 22.85 26.45
N ALA A 101 9.03 22.15 26.70
CA ALA A 101 10.19 22.12 25.82
C ALA A 101 10.06 21.06 24.71
N GLN A 102 10.73 21.31 23.59
CA GLN A 102 10.81 20.36 22.48
C GLN A 102 11.69 19.16 22.83
N SER A 103 11.38 18.02 22.23
CA SER A 103 12.16 16.78 22.38
C SER A 103 13.59 16.86 21.83
N THR A 104 13.89 17.85 20.98
CA THR A 104 15.23 18.09 20.41
C THR A 104 16.16 18.87 21.33
N ALA A 105 15.71 19.25 22.52
CA ALA A 105 16.55 19.92 23.51
C ALA A 105 17.70 19.01 23.95
N THR A 106 18.89 19.59 24.14
CA THR A 106 20.08 18.84 24.54
C THR A 106 20.02 18.51 26.02
N VAL A 107 20.27 17.25 26.35
CA VAL A 107 20.27 16.72 27.72
C VAL A 107 21.62 16.07 28.00
N ASP A 108 22.19 16.28 29.20
CA ASP A 108 23.42 15.62 29.64
C ASP A 108 23.19 14.21 30.23
N ASP A 109 24.28 13.53 30.61
CA ASP A 109 24.24 12.19 31.21
C ASP A 109 23.52 12.14 32.58
N GLU A 110 23.31 13.30 33.24
CA GLU A 110 22.55 13.44 34.49
C GLU A 110 21.10 13.86 34.24
N ASN A 111 20.62 13.77 32.99
CA ASN A 111 19.30 14.19 32.51
C ASN A 111 19.02 15.69 32.66
N ARG A 112 20.03 16.55 32.74
CA ARG A 112 19.83 18.01 32.82
C ARG A 112 19.81 18.64 31.44
N LEU A 113 18.91 19.61 31.29
CA LEU A 113 18.85 20.49 30.13
C LEU A 113 20.05 21.44 30.12
N VAL A 114 20.89 21.36 29.09
CA VAL A 114 22.16 22.11 29.01
C VAL A 114 22.08 23.38 28.16
N ASP A 115 21.07 23.52 27.31
CA ASP A 115 20.96 24.65 26.39
C ASP A 115 20.75 25.98 27.15
N GLU A 116 21.50 27.03 26.80
CA GLU A 116 21.39 28.34 27.48
C GLU A 116 20.01 28.98 27.29
N THR A 117 19.41 28.77 26.11
CA THR A 117 18.07 29.25 25.76
C THR A 117 17.32 28.17 25.01
N LEU A 118 16.08 27.93 25.41
CA LEU A 118 15.21 26.91 24.84
C LEU A 118 13.95 27.55 24.25
N THR A 119 13.46 26.96 23.15
CA THR A 119 12.14 27.29 22.63
C THR A 119 11.10 26.52 23.44
N ILE A 120 10.25 27.25 24.15
CA ILE A 120 9.23 26.72 25.04
C ILE A 120 7.86 27.05 24.45
N ARG A 121 6.99 26.04 24.34
CA ARG A 121 5.57 26.24 24.04
C ARG A 121 4.82 26.55 25.33
N LYS A 122 4.11 27.69 25.35
CA LYS A 122 3.22 28.10 26.43
C LYS A 122 1.94 28.69 25.87
N ASN A 123 0.78 28.21 26.32
CA ASN A 123 -0.54 28.72 25.94
C ASN A 123 -0.69 28.92 24.42
N TYR A 124 -0.29 27.91 23.63
CA TYR A 124 -0.34 27.89 22.16
C TYR A 124 0.62 28.84 21.45
N THR A 125 1.50 29.53 22.17
CA THR A 125 2.54 30.42 21.62
C THR A 125 3.93 29.88 21.92
N TYR A 126 4.93 30.35 21.19
CA TYR A 126 6.34 30.01 21.42
C TYR A 126 7.06 31.18 22.06
N ILE A 127 7.76 30.91 23.17
CA ILE A 127 8.61 31.86 23.87
C ILE A 127 10.02 31.29 24.00
N LEU A 128 11.02 32.17 24.09
CA LEU A 128 12.37 31.78 24.47
C LEU A 128 12.49 31.87 25.99
N GLY A 129 12.93 30.79 26.62
CA GLY A 129 13.10 30.71 28.07
C GLY A 129 14.36 29.96 28.47
N LYS A 130 14.57 29.84 29.78
CA LYS A 130 15.70 29.08 30.34
C LYS A 130 15.28 27.65 30.68
N PRO A 131 16.24 26.72 30.81
CA PRO A 131 15.99 25.38 31.36
C PRO A 131 15.25 25.34 32.70
N SER A 132 15.38 26.38 33.53
CA SER A 132 14.69 26.49 34.82
C SER A 132 13.20 26.75 34.71
N ASP A 133 12.75 27.26 33.56
CA ASP A 133 11.37 27.67 33.32
C ASP A 133 10.53 26.54 32.72
N VAL A 134 11.16 25.41 32.37
CA VAL A 134 10.55 24.25 31.72
C VAL A 134 9.90 23.36 32.78
N ASP A 135 8.61 23.09 32.60
CA ASP A 135 7.84 22.20 33.48
C ASP A 135 7.77 20.78 32.90
N LEU A 136 7.73 20.67 31.56
CA LEU A 136 7.52 19.43 30.83
C LEU A 136 8.38 19.38 29.57
N ILE A 137 8.72 18.19 29.11
CA ILE A 137 9.37 17.96 27.81
C ILE A 137 8.65 16.87 27.02
N GLU A 138 8.62 17.03 25.70
CA GLU A 138 8.07 16.04 24.77
C GLU A 138 8.78 14.69 24.86
N VAL A 139 8.05 13.60 24.61
CA VAL A 139 8.61 12.25 24.72
C VAL A 139 9.43 11.83 23.51
N SER A 140 9.15 12.38 22.33
CA SER A 140 9.79 12.00 21.09
C SER A 140 9.55 13.05 20.01
N SER A 141 10.52 13.23 19.11
CA SER A 141 10.39 14.07 17.91
C SER A 141 9.25 13.61 16.98
N ARG A 142 8.86 12.33 17.06
CA ARG A 142 7.77 11.74 16.26
C ARG A 142 6.39 11.97 16.87
N GLN A 143 6.31 12.59 18.05
CA GLN A 143 5.07 12.79 18.79
C GLN A 143 4.04 13.59 18.00
N MET A 144 4.48 14.56 17.19
CA MET A 144 3.58 15.41 16.40
C MET A 144 2.93 14.68 15.21
N VAL A 145 3.58 13.67 14.64
CA VAL A 145 3.18 13.06 13.36
C VAL A 145 2.41 11.76 13.57
N SER A 146 1.64 11.35 12.56
CA SER A 146 1.00 10.04 12.52
C SER A 146 1.99 8.94 12.15
N VAL A 147 1.56 7.69 12.28
CA VAL A 147 2.36 6.51 11.90
C VAL A 147 2.82 6.57 10.44
N ALA A 148 1.96 6.98 9.51
CA ALA A 148 2.28 7.02 8.08
C ALA A 148 3.22 8.18 7.70
N ALA A 149 2.97 9.39 8.21
CA ALA A 149 3.89 10.51 8.04
C ALA A 149 5.23 10.22 8.73
N GLY A 150 5.19 9.48 9.85
CA GLY A 150 6.36 9.04 10.60
C GLY A 150 7.30 8.09 9.85
N CYS A 151 6.87 7.49 8.73
CA CYS A 151 7.69 6.60 7.90
C CYS A 151 8.46 7.34 6.77
N ILE A 152 8.30 8.66 6.69
CA ILE A 152 8.99 9.49 5.69
C ILE A 152 10.33 9.95 6.30
N PRO A 153 11.48 9.50 5.77
CA PRO A 153 12.78 10.00 6.23
C PRO A 153 12.95 11.46 5.80
N PHE A 154 13.75 12.25 6.52
CA PHE A 154 14.00 13.65 6.18
C PHE A 154 12.72 14.49 6.00
N LEU A 155 11.65 14.15 6.73
CA LEU A 155 10.36 14.83 6.63
C LEU A 155 10.48 16.34 6.87
N GLU A 156 11.43 16.75 7.70
CA GLU A 156 11.74 18.16 7.98
C GLU A 156 12.28 18.95 6.77
N ASN A 157 12.68 18.26 5.70
CA ASN A 157 13.17 18.86 4.45
C ASN A 157 12.14 18.85 3.32
N ASP A 158 10.90 18.45 3.62
CA ASP A 158 9.80 18.41 2.67
C ASP A 158 8.73 19.46 3.01
N ASP A 159 8.18 20.10 1.97
CA ASP A 159 6.96 20.88 2.12
C ASP A 159 5.80 20.03 2.66
N ALA A 160 4.99 20.61 3.54
CA ALA A 160 3.92 19.90 4.23
C ALA A 160 2.90 19.27 3.25
N ASN A 161 2.63 19.92 2.11
CA ASN A 161 1.72 19.35 1.11
C ASN A 161 2.32 18.09 0.45
N ARG A 162 3.63 18.04 0.28
CA ARG A 162 4.33 16.87 -0.28
C ARG A 162 4.42 15.75 0.72
N ALA A 163 4.66 16.07 1.99
CA ALA A 163 4.56 15.11 3.08
C ALA A 163 3.16 14.47 3.16
N LEU A 164 2.10 15.27 3.05
CA LEU A 164 0.70 14.81 3.03
C LEU A 164 0.45 13.84 1.86
N MET A 165 0.91 14.21 0.66
CA MET A 165 0.85 13.35 -0.52
C MET A 165 1.63 12.05 -0.27
N GLY A 166 2.84 12.14 0.27
CA GLY A 166 3.70 11.02 0.62
C GLY A 166 3.04 10.03 1.57
N SER A 167 2.47 10.51 2.67
CA SER A 167 1.74 9.67 3.63
C SER A 167 0.51 9.02 3.00
N ASN A 168 -0.21 9.73 2.14
CA ASN A 168 -1.37 9.21 1.43
C ASN A 168 -1.02 8.16 0.37
N MET A 169 0.10 8.32 -0.32
CA MET A 169 0.56 7.42 -1.39
C MET A 169 1.15 6.13 -0.83
N GLN A 170 1.83 6.16 0.31
CA GLN A 170 2.31 4.96 1.00
C GLN A 170 1.16 3.99 1.33
N ARG A 171 -0.03 4.50 1.71
CA ARG A 171 -1.23 3.68 1.95
C ARG A 171 -1.82 3.03 0.69
N GLN A 172 -1.45 3.54 -0.48
CA GLN A 172 -1.89 3.05 -1.78
C GLN A 172 -0.89 2.07 -2.41
N ALA A 173 0.27 1.86 -1.78
CA ALA A 173 1.29 0.94 -2.26
C ALA A 173 0.78 -0.50 -2.26
N VAL A 174 0.92 -1.19 -3.40
CA VAL A 174 0.51 -2.59 -3.53
C VAL A 174 1.61 -3.50 -2.99
N PRO A 175 1.29 -4.56 -2.22
CA PRO A 175 2.27 -5.58 -1.86
C PRO A 175 2.93 -6.20 -3.09
N LEU A 176 4.26 -6.19 -3.11
CA LEU A 176 5.06 -6.80 -4.17
C LEU A 176 5.23 -8.30 -3.93
N LEU A 177 5.57 -9.04 -4.99
CA LEU A 177 5.85 -10.48 -4.92
C LEU A 177 7.01 -10.79 -3.95
N GLU A 178 8.06 -9.98 -4.04
CA GLU A 178 9.18 -9.98 -3.12
C GLU A 178 9.31 -8.59 -2.50
N THR A 179 9.27 -8.53 -1.18
CA THR A 179 9.45 -7.29 -0.41
C THR A 179 10.92 -7.04 -0.14
N GLU A 180 11.28 -5.76 0.01
CA GLU A 180 12.62 -5.33 0.39
C GLU A 180 12.53 -4.21 1.43
N ALA A 181 13.28 -4.33 2.51
CA ALA A 181 13.37 -3.30 3.53
C ALA A 181 14.11 -2.07 3.00
N ALA A 182 13.65 -0.87 3.36
CA ALA A 182 14.28 0.37 2.92
C ALA A 182 15.71 0.49 3.48
N PHE A 183 16.66 0.97 2.68
CA PHE A 183 18.01 1.28 3.17
C PHE A 183 18.04 2.50 4.10
N VAL A 184 17.15 3.45 3.85
CA VAL A 184 16.96 4.63 4.71
C VAL A 184 15.60 4.49 5.39
N ALA A 185 15.57 4.13 6.66
CA ALA A 185 14.37 3.92 7.45
C ALA A 185 14.20 5.06 8.46
N THR A 186 13.02 5.17 9.09
CA THR A 186 12.86 6.06 10.25
C THR A 186 12.91 5.31 11.58
N GLY A 187 12.74 3.98 11.56
CA GLY A 187 12.66 3.12 12.73
C GLY A 187 11.21 2.80 13.13
N ASN A 188 10.23 3.55 12.59
CA ASN A 188 8.81 3.22 12.77
C ASN A 188 8.44 1.90 12.07
N GLU A 189 9.20 1.49 11.05
CA GLU A 189 8.95 0.30 10.25
C GLU A 189 8.96 -0.98 11.10
N ALA A 190 9.86 -1.08 12.08
CA ALA A 190 9.95 -2.21 13.00
C ALA A 190 8.78 -2.24 13.99
N ASP A 191 8.38 -1.08 14.52
CA ASP A 191 7.22 -0.97 15.40
C ASP A 191 5.92 -1.36 14.67
N ILE A 192 5.75 -0.89 13.43
CA ILE A 192 4.63 -1.25 12.58
C ILE A 192 4.58 -2.76 12.35
N ALA A 193 5.73 -3.39 12.07
CA ALA A 193 5.79 -4.83 11.90
C ALA A 193 5.42 -5.58 13.19
N LYS A 194 5.85 -5.09 14.36
CA LYS A 194 5.55 -5.69 15.65
C LYS A 194 4.08 -5.61 16.04
N PHE A 195 3.42 -4.49 15.73
CA PHE A 195 2.04 -4.22 16.16
C PHE A 195 0.98 -4.49 15.07
N SER A 196 1.38 -4.74 13.82
CA SER A 196 0.43 -5.07 12.75
C SER A 196 -0.23 -6.43 12.96
N ALA A 197 -1.55 -6.49 12.75
CA ALA A 197 -2.33 -7.73 12.75
C ALA A 197 -1.94 -8.70 11.61
N ALA A 198 -1.23 -8.20 10.59
CA ALA A 198 -0.69 -9.03 9.53
C ALA A 198 0.43 -9.96 9.99
N ASN A 199 1.11 -9.63 11.10
CA ASN A 199 2.20 -10.42 11.66
C ASN A 199 1.77 -11.13 12.94
N PHE A 200 2.34 -12.32 13.19
CA PHE A 200 2.12 -13.07 14.41
C PHE A 200 3.26 -12.85 15.39
N ARG A 201 2.88 -12.69 16.65
CA ARG A 201 3.80 -12.64 17.79
C ARG A 201 3.72 -13.93 18.60
N ALA A 202 4.84 -14.36 19.15
CA ALA A 202 4.91 -15.46 20.09
C ALA A 202 4.09 -15.16 21.35
N ARG A 203 3.08 -15.98 21.64
CA ARG A 203 2.25 -15.85 22.85
C ARG A 203 3.02 -16.20 24.12
N ASN A 204 3.91 -17.18 24.02
CA ASN A 204 4.71 -17.71 25.09
C ASN A 204 6.15 -17.91 24.59
N GLU A 205 7.09 -17.89 25.53
CA GLU A 205 8.45 -18.32 25.28
C GLU A 205 8.52 -19.84 25.04
N GLY A 206 9.43 -20.26 24.18
CA GLY A 206 9.58 -21.67 23.85
C GLY A 206 10.51 -21.92 22.69
N LYS A 207 10.63 -23.19 22.33
CA LYS A 207 11.48 -23.65 21.24
C LYS A 207 10.64 -24.02 20.02
N VAL A 208 11.06 -23.55 18.85
CA VAL A 208 10.37 -23.83 17.59
C VAL A 208 10.58 -25.29 17.21
N GLU A 209 9.49 -26.06 17.19
CA GLU A 209 9.52 -27.51 16.91
C GLU A 209 9.25 -27.80 15.43
N TYR A 210 8.38 -27.01 14.79
CA TYR A 210 8.00 -27.21 13.40
C TYR A 210 7.68 -25.87 12.73
N VAL A 211 8.18 -25.68 11.51
CA VAL A 211 7.91 -24.53 10.65
C VAL A 211 7.61 -25.03 9.26
N ASP A 212 6.52 -24.54 8.67
CA ASP A 212 6.11 -24.84 7.31
C ASP A 212 5.32 -23.64 6.76
N GLY A 213 5.05 -23.62 5.45
CA GLY A 213 4.32 -22.54 4.80
C GLY A 213 2.88 -22.38 5.31
N ALA A 214 2.28 -23.41 5.91
CA ALA A 214 0.90 -23.36 6.41
C ALA A 214 0.77 -23.22 7.94
N LYS A 215 1.77 -23.65 8.70
CA LYS A 215 1.68 -23.66 10.17
C LYS A 215 3.03 -23.61 10.86
N ILE A 216 3.04 -23.03 12.05
CA ILE A 216 4.19 -22.96 12.97
C ILE A 216 3.78 -23.62 14.28
N LYS A 217 4.67 -24.43 14.87
CA LYS A 217 4.47 -25.05 16.17
C LYS A 217 5.63 -24.73 17.11
N ILE A 218 5.30 -24.21 18.28
CA ILE A 218 6.26 -23.80 19.31
C ILE A 218 5.98 -24.60 20.57
N ARG A 219 7.02 -25.21 21.13
CA ARG A 219 6.96 -25.95 22.39
C ARG A 219 7.30 -24.99 23.52
N ASN A 220 6.34 -24.72 24.40
CA ASN A 220 6.59 -23.86 25.54
C ASN A 220 7.36 -24.60 26.63
N ASN A 221 7.96 -23.85 27.56
CA ASN A 221 8.66 -24.40 28.74
C ASN A 221 7.78 -25.30 29.62
N LYS A 222 6.45 -25.16 29.54
CA LYS A 222 5.45 -26.00 30.23
C LYS A 222 5.09 -27.30 29.49
N GLY A 223 5.70 -27.57 28.34
CA GLY A 223 5.42 -28.76 27.51
C GLY A 223 4.15 -28.68 26.65
N THR A 224 3.49 -27.52 26.56
CA THR A 224 2.33 -27.30 25.67
C THR A 224 2.78 -26.93 24.24
N LEU A 225 2.02 -27.37 23.22
CA LEU A 225 2.23 -26.96 21.82
C LEU A 225 1.38 -25.73 21.50
N ASP A 226 2.02 -24.60 21.20
CA ASP A 226 1.33 -23.47 20.60
C ASP A 226 1.38 -23.62 19.07
N THR A 227 0.21 -23.76 18.43
CA THR A 227 0.09 -23.88 16.97
C THR A 227 -0.47 -22.58 16.38
N TYR A 228 0.23 -22.06 15.37
CA TYR A 228 -0.15 -20.88 14.61
C TYR A 228 -0.44 -21.29 13.16
N SER A 229 -1.63 -20.98 12.66
CA SER A 229 -2.03 -21.26 11.27
C SER A 229 -1.81 -20.02 10.41
N LEU A 230 -1.04 -20.16 9.34
CA LEU A 230 -0.66 -19.07 8.44
C LEU A 230 -1.74 -18.81 7.39
N LYS A 231 -1.89 -17.54 7.01
CA LYS A 231 -2.73 -17.12 5.89
C LYS A 231 -1.92 -17.19 4.60
N ASN A 232 -2.35 -18.01 3.64
CA ASN A 232 -1.70 -18.18 2.35
C ASN A 232 -2.64 -17.82 1.20
N PHE A 233 -2.17 -16.95 0.31
CA PHE A 233 -2.88 -16.55 -0.92
C PHE A 233 -4.36 -16.20 -0.71
N GLN A 234 -4.66 -15.49 0.38
CA GLN A 234 -6.00 -15.01 0.64
C GLN A 234 -6.23 -13.67 -0.05
N ARG A 235 -7.46 -13.45 -0.52
CA ARG A 235 -7.88 -12.19 -1.13
C ARG A 235 -8.04 -11.09 -0.06
N SER A 236 -7.56 -9.89 -0.36
CA SER A 236 -7.84 -8.69 0.44
C SER A 236 -9.08 -7.95 -0.09
N ASN A 237 -9.60 -7.00 0.70
CA ASN A 237 -10.73 -6.14 0.30
C ASN A 237 -10.46 -5.25 -0.94
N GLN A 238 -9.20 -5.14 -1.36
CA GLN A 238 -8.77 -4.35 -2.53
C GLN A 238 -8.14 -5.24 -3.60
N ASP A 239 -8.55 -6.52 -3.62
CA ASP A 239 -8.14 -7.53 -4.60
C ASP A 239 -6.62 -7.76 -4.65
N THR A 240 -5.89 -7.40 -3.58
CA THR A 240 -4.47 -7.73 -3.38
C THR A 240 -4.33 -9.05 -2.63
N VAL A 241 -3.09 -9.55 -2.53
CA VAL A 241 -2.78 -10.79 -1.81
C VAL A 241 -2.50 -10.55 -0.32
N ILE A 242 -3.02 -11.45 0.52
CA ILE A 242 -2.61 -11.65 1.91
C ILE A 242 -1.92 -13.01 1.98
N HIS A 243 -0.63 -12.97 2.26
CA HIS A 243 0.27 -14.10 2.37
C HIS A 243 1.30 -13.83 3.46
N GLN A 244 1.44 -14.79 4.38
CA GLN A 244 2.39 -14.75 5.49
C GLN A 244 3.52 -15.75 5.25
N LYS A 245 4.75 -15.32 5.53
CA LYS A 245 5.97 -16.14 5.42
C LYS A 245 6.62 -16.27 6.80
N PRO A 246 6.99 -17.47 7.25
CA PRO A 246 7.70 -17.63 8.52
C PRO A 246 9.11 -17.01 8.45
N ILE A 247 9.51 -16.29 9.49
CA ILE A 247 10.86 -15.70 9.65
C ILE A 247 11.76 -16.64 10.46
N ILE A 248 11.16 -17.30 11.45
CA ILE A 248 11.85 -18.18 12.39
C ILE A 248 12.25 -19.52 11.77
N LYS A 249 13.30 -20.13 12.32
CA LYS A 249 13.81 -21.45 11.90
C LYS A 249 13.49 -22.53 12.93
N VAL A 250 13.40 -23.79 12.47
CA VAL A 250 13.25 -24.94 13.37
C VAL A 250 14.44 -25.02 14.32
N GLY A 251 14.15 -25.21 15.62
CA GLY A 251 15.15 -25.27 16.68
C GLY A 251 15.55 -23.92 17.27
N GLN A 252 15.04 -22.79 16.75
CA GLN A 252 15.24 -21.47 17.33
C GLN A 252 14.47 -21.32 18.64
N ASP A 253 15.08 -20.71 19.64
CA ASP A 253 14.40 -20.28 20.86
C ASP A 253 13.76 -18.90 20.63
N VAL A 254 12.50 -18.74 21.04
CA VAL A 254 11.75 -17.49 20.89
C VAL A 254 11.29 -16.97 22.25
N ALA A 255 11.38 -15.67 22.44
CA ALA A 255 10.83 -14.99 23.60
C ALA A 255 9.36 -14.61 23.37
N LYS A 256 8.64 -14.36 24.47
CA LYS A 256 7.28 -13.84 24.40
C LYS A 256 7.26 -12.48 23.70
N GLY A 257 6.47 -12.36 22.65
CA GLY A 257 6.32 -11.14 21.86
C GLY A 257 7.18 -11.08 20.60
N ASP A 258 8.07 -12.05 20.36
CA ASP A 258 8.89 -12.11 19.16
C ASP A 258 8.05 -12.32 17.90
N LEU A 259 8.49 -11.72 16.80
CA LEU A 259 7.86 -11.87 15.49
C LEU A 259 8.14 -13.25 14.91
N LEU A 260 7.07 -13.95 14.54
CA LEU A 260 7.14 -15.30 13.97
C LEU A 260 7.10 -15.28 12.44
N VAL A 261 6.42 -14.29 11.86
CA VAL A 261 6.08 -14.24 10.43
C VAL A 261 6.13 -12.82 9.91
N ASP A 262 6.45 -12.70 8.63
CA ASP A 262 6.27 -11.50 7.81
C ASP A 262 5.01 -11.65 6.95
N GLY A 263 4.12 -10.68 7.01
CA GLY A 263 3.02 -10.52 6.08
C GLY A 263 3.47 -9.99 4.71
N SER A 264 2.51 -9.74 3.83
CA SER A 264 2.79 -9.41 2.41
C SER A 264 3.50 -8.08 2.16
N SER A 265 3.58 -7.21 3.17
CA SER A 265 4.27 -5.91 3.09
C SER A 265 5.35 -5.77 4.15
N PHE A 266 5.97 -6.88 4.54
CA PHE A 266 7.03 -6.92 5.54
C PHE A 266 8.25 -7.67 5.00
N LYS A 267 9.42 -7.34 5.52
CA LYS A 267 10.66 -8.03 5.25
C LYS A 267 11.55 -8.00 6.49
N ASP A 268 11.87 -9.17 7.00
CA ASP A 268 12.75 -9.39 8.16
C ASP A 268 12.30 -8.59 9.39
N GLY A 269 10.97 -8.52 9.64
CA GLY A 269 10.41 -7.80 10.78
C GLY A 269 10.35 -6.28 10.62
N GLU A 270 10.47 -5.76 9.39
CA GLU A 270 10.32 -4.33 9.07
C GLU A 270 9.24 -4.14 8.00
N LEU A 271 8.53 -3.01 8.05
CA LEU A 271 7.61 -2.60 6.98
C LEU A 271 8.37 -2.42 5.66
N ALA A 272 7.91 -3.11 4.63
CA ALA A 272 8.49 -3.11 3.29
C ALA A 272 7.39 -2.94 2.22
N LEU A 273 7.15 -1.70 1.81
CA LEU A 273 6.11 -1.31 0.84
C LEU A 273 6.60 -1.33 -0.62
N GLY A 274 7.91 -1.34 -0.85
CA GLY A 274 8.53 -1.09 -2.14
C GLY A 274 9.90 -1.76 -2.30
N LYS A 275 10.73 -1.16 -3.15
CA LYS A 275 12.08 -1.62 -3.51
C LYS A 275 13.08 -0.46 -3.46
N ASN A 276 14.33 -0.77 -3.14
CA ASN A 276 15.43 0.19 -3.25
C ASN A 276 15.91 0.21 -4.71
N LEU A 277 15.66 1.29 -5.44
CA LEU A 277 15.98 1.40 -6.87
C LEU A 277 17.10 2.41 -7.11
N LEU A 278 17.98 2.14 -8.08
CA LEU A 278 19.01 3.07 -8.51
C LEU A 278 18.39 4.18 -9.39
N VAL A 279 18.27 5.38 -8.82
CA VAL A 279 17.63 6.54 -9.43
C VAL A 279 18.66 7.55 -9.92
N ALA A 280 18.42 8.12 -11.10
CA ALA A 280 19.16 9.28 -11.62
C ALA A 280 18.22 10.47 -11.85
N PHE A 281 18.61 11.66 -11.37
CA PHE A 281 17.91 12.91 -11.64
C PHE A 281 18.47 13.62 -12.87
N SER A 282 17.98 13.26 -14.05
CA SER A 282 18.36 13.91 -15.31
C SER A 282 17.22 13.84 -16.32
N THR A 283 17.11 14.85 -17.18
CA THR A 283 16.18 14.83 -18.31
C THR A 283 16.68 13.88 -19.39
N TYR A 284 15.83 12.97 -19.88
CA TYR A 284 16.23 12.00 -20.91
C TYR A 284 15.23 11.94 -22.06
N LYS A 285 15.64 12.46 -23.23
CA LYS A 285 14.92 12.38 -24.51
C LYS A 285 13.43 12.84 -24.45
N GLY A 286 13.07 13.65 -23.46
CA GLY A 286 11.69 14.06 -23.19
C GLY A 286 10.78 12.97 -22.60
N TYR A 287 11.29 11.76 -22.35
CA TYR A 287 10.49 10.66 -21.82
C TYR A 287 10.07 10.86 -20.36
N ASN A 288 10.84 11.61 -19.59
CA ASN A 288 10.49 12.03 -18.23
C ASN A 288 10.02 13.49 -18.18
N TYR A 289 9.28 13.95 -19.19
CA TYR A 289 8.62 15.25 -19.15
C TYR A 289 7.57 15.30 -18.02
N GLU A 290 7.46 16.45 -17.34
CA GLU A 290 6.63 16.62 -16.12
C GLU A 290 6.97 15.56 -15.05
N ASP A 291 6.02 14.67 -14.78
CA ASP A 291 6.07 13.60 -13.77
C ASP A 291 6.17 12.22 -14.40
N ALA A 292 6.54 12.16 -15.67
CA ALA A 292 6.78 10.89 -16.32
C ALA A 292 8.06 10.23 -15.77
N ILE A 293 8.01 8.91 -15.64
CA ILE A 293 9.10 8.08 -15.13
C ILE A 293 9.57 7.16 -16.24
N VAL A 294 10.89 7.14 -16.47
CA VAL A 294 11.55 6.17 -17.34
C VAL A 294 12.00 5.00 -16.47
N LEU A 295 11.67 3.78 -16.88
CA LEU A 295 12.10 2.55 -16.19
C LEU A 295 13.02 1.72 -17.07
N ASN A 296 13.96 1.04 -16.43
CA ASN A 296 14.75 -0.01 -17.04
C ASN A 296 13.93 -1.30 -17.18
N GLU A 297 13.99 -1.93 -18.36
CA GLU A 297 13.34 -3.21 -18.64
C GLU A 297 13.76 -4.33 -17.68
N ARG A 298 14.96 -4.26 -17.09
CA ARG A 298 15.42 -5.22 -16.07
C ARG A 298 14.46 -5.34 -14.90
N LEU A 299 13.77 -4.26 -14.53
CA LEU A 299 12.77 -4.26 -13.46
C LEU A 299 11.54 -5.11 -13.82
N ALA A 300 11.12 -5.09 -15.08
CA ALA A 300 10.01 -5.89 -15.58
C ALA A 300 10.43 -7.35 -15.85
N LYS A 301 11.64 -7.56 -16.38
CA LYS A 301 12.22 -8.89 -16.64
C LYS A 301 12.43 -9.68 -15.36
N LYS A 302 12.98 -9.05 -14.31
CA LYS A 302 13.26 -9.68 -13.01
C LYS A 302 12.09 -9.63 -12.00
N ASP A 303 10.90 -9.23 -12.45
CA ASP A 303 9.69 -9.18 -11.61
C ASP A 303 9.83 -8.33 -10.32
N VAL A 304 10.68 -7.30 -10.35
CA VAL A 304 11.04 -6.48 -9.17
C VAL A 304 9.83 -5.74 -8.59
N LEU A 305 8.95 -5.24 -9.47
CA LEU A 305 7.76 -4.46 -9.12
C LEU A 305 6.46 -5.20 -9.48
N THR A 306 6.50 -6.53 -9.51
CA THR A 306 5.35 -7.37 -9.83
C THR A 306 4.50 -7.60 -8.58
N SER A 307 3.18 -7.46 -8.70
CA SER A 307 2.21 -7.72 -7.63
C SER A 307 1.29 -8.89 -7.98
N ILE A 308 0.69 -9.53 -6.97
CA ILE A 308 -0.35 -10.55 -7.15
C ILE A 308 -1.70 -9.93 -6.78
N HIS A 309 -2.66 -10.09 -7.69
CA HIS A 309 -4.04 -9.71 -7.50
C HIS A 309 -4.93 -10.95 -7.50
N ILE A 310 -5.92 -10.98 -6.62
CA ILE A 310 -6.87 -12.09 -6.53
C ILE A 310 -8.26 -11.54 -6.79
N GLU A 311 -8.78 -11.89 -7.95
CA GLU A 311 -10.11 -11.51 -8.41
C GLU A 311 -11.10 -12.61 -8.06
N GLU A 312 -12.21 -12.24 -7.43
CA GLU A 312 -13.29 -13.19 -7.14
C GLU A 312 -14.46 -12.94 -8.10
N GLN A 313 -14.88 -13.98 -8.81
CA GLN A 313 -16.05 -13.95 -9.67
C GLN A 313 -17.09 -14.91 -9.11
N THR A 314 -18.31 -14.41 -8.92
CA THR A 314 -19.39 -15.16 -8.28
C THR A 314 -20.56 -15.32 -9.24
N ILE A 315 -21.17 -16.50 -9.26
CA ILE A 315 -22.43 -16.77 -9.93
C ILE A 315 -23.43 -17.37 -8.96
N GLN A 316 -24.69 -16.93 -9.08
CA GLN A 316 -25.79 -17.38 -8.23
C GLN A 316 -26.78 -18.17 -9.08
N PHE A 317 -27.17 -19.34 -8.60
CA PHE A 317 -28.20 -20.18 -9.18
C PHE A 317 -29.53 -19.84 -8.52
N ARG A 318 -30.51 -19.48 -9.33
CA ARG A 318 -31.82 -19.02 -8.86
C ARG A 318 -32.93 -19.90 -9.39
N THR A 319 -33.98 -20.05 -8.60
CA THR A 319 -35.23 -20.65 -9.06
C THR A 319 -36.18 -19.57 -9.58
N SER A 320 -36.51 -19.64 -10.87
CA SER A 320 -37.44 -18.73 -11.53
C SER A 320 -38.80 -19.39 -11.78
N LYS A 321 -39.81 -18.62 -12.19
CA LYS A 321 -41.12 -19.18 -12.59
C LYS A 321 -41.04 -20.14 -13.78
N ALA A 322 -40.04 -19.98 -14.65
CA ALA A 322 -39.82 -20.83 -15.82
C ALA A 322 -39.07 -22.13 -15.49
N GLY A 323 -38.55 -22.25 -14.26
CA GLY A 323 -37.70 -23.36 -13.80
C GLY A 323 -36.46 -22.88 -13.07
N ALA A 324 -35.70 -23.83 -12.54
CA ALA A 324 -34.44 -23.57 -11.83
C ALA A 324 -33.26 -23.45 -12.81
N ASP A 325 -32.27 -22.63 -12.45
CA ASP A 325 -30.98 -22.62 -13.12
C ASP A 325 -30.24 -23.94 -12.85
N GLU A 326 -29.70 -24.56 -13.90
CA GLU A 326 -28.96 -25.82 -13.80
C GLU A 326 -27.45 -25.59 -13.97
N LEU A 327 -26.66 -26.25 -13.11
CA LEU A 327 -25.21 -26.34 -13.21
C LEU A 327 -24.87 -27.51 -14.14
N THR A 328 -24.27 -27.22 -15.30
CA THR A 328 -23.93 -28.25 -16.28
C THR A 328 -22.78 -27.84 -17.18
N ARG A 329 -22.03 -28.83 -17.66
CA ARG A 329 -21.02 -28.68 -18.72
C ARG A 329 -21.65 -28.56 -20.12
N ASP A 330 -22.85 -29.10 -20.33
CA ASP A 330 -23.52 -29.09 -21.62
C ASP A 330 -24.22 -27.75 -21.88
N ILE A 331 -23.44 -26.77 -22.33
CA ILE A 331 -23.89 -25.39 -22.53
C ILE A 331 -24.20 -25.19 -24.02
N PRO A 332 -25.41 -24.71 -24.36
CA PRO A 332 -25.80 -24.52 -25.75
C PRO A 332 -24.95 -23.45 -26.45
N ASN A 333 -24.55 -23.71 -27.70
CA ASN A 333 -23.85 -22.75 -28.58
C ASN A 333 -22.48 -22.26 -28.07
N VAL A 334 -21.83 -22.99 -27.16
CA VAL A 334 -20.47 -22.67 -26.68
C VAL A 334 -19.43 -23.55 -27.38
N SER A 335 -18.29 -22.96 -27.73
CA SER A 335 -17.21 -23.70 -28.39
C SER A 335 -16.54 -24.68 -27.41
N LYS A 336 -16.07 -25.83 -27.92
CA LYS A 336 -15.29 -26.79 -27.13
C LYS A 336 -14.04 -26.16 -26.50
N TYR A 337 -13.49 -25.13 -27.15
CA TYR A 337 -12.34 -24.39 -26.64
C TYR A 337 -12.68 -23.65 -25.34
N ALA A 338 -13.83 -22.97 -25.25
CA ALA A 338 -14.20 -22.19 -24.06
C ALA A 338 -14.56 -23.06 -22.84
N ILE A 339 -14.98 -24.32 -23.04
CA ILE A 339 -15.31 -25.28 -21.97
C ILE A 339 -14.17 -26.27 -21.66
N ARG A 340 -12.96 -26.06 -22.21
CA ARG A 340 -11.84 -27.00 -22.08
C ARG A 340 -11.39 -27.22 -20.63
N HIS A 341 -11.60 -26.21 -19.78
CA HIS A 341 -11.16 -26.19 -18.38
C HIS A 341 -12.25 -26.62 -17.38
N LEU A 342 -13.45 -26.93 -17.87
CA LEU A 342 -14.55 -27.39 -17.02
C LEU A 342 -14.41 -28.88 -16.68
N ASP A 343 -14.79 -29.23 -15.45
CA ASP A 343 -14.96 -30.60 -14.98
C ASP A 343 -16.25 -31.24 -15.53
N GLU A 344 -16.63 -32.40 -15.01
CA GLU A 344 -17.87 -33.10 -15.40
C GLU A 344 -19.15 -32.38 -14.94
N HIS A 345 -19.07 -31.61 -13.86
CA HIS A 345 -20.17 -30.85 -13.30
C HIS A 345 -20.36 -29.48 -13.97
N GLY A 346 -19.37 -29.00 -14.73
CA GLY A 346 -19.39 -27.69 -15.37
C GLY A 346 -18.72 -26.59 -14.54
N ILE A 347 -17.83 -26.94 -13.62
CA ILE A 347 -17.03 -26.03 -12.81
C ILE A 347 -15.57 -26.05 -13.29
N VAL A 348 -14.91 -24.90 -13.31
CA VAL A 348 -13.50 -24.81 -13.70
C VAL A 348 -12.58 -25.55 -12.72
N LEU A 349 -11.59 -26.27 -13.27
CA LEU A 349 -10.58 -26.98 -12.50
C LEU A 349 -9.59 -26.00 -11.85
N VAL A 350 -9.32 -26.17 -10.55
CA VAL A 350 -8.27 -25.41 -9.84
C VAL A 350 -6.91 -25.69 -10.45
N GLY A 351 -6.12 -24.64 -10.67
CA GLY A 351 -4.84 -24.68 -11.39
C GLY A 351 -4.94 -24.38 -12.88
N SER A 352 -6.15 -24.25 -13.44
CA SER A 352 -6.33 -23.90 -14.85
C SER A 352 -5.93 -22.45 -15.13
N GLU A 353 -5.17 -22.24 -16.20
CA GLU A 353 -4.91 -20.90 -16.75
C GLU A 353 -6.05 -20.49 -17.69
N VAL A 354 -6.79 -19.47 -17.28
CA VAL A 354 -8.00 -19.01 -17.94
C VAL A 354 -7.75 -17.66 -18.62
N ILE A 355 -8.36 -17.51 -19.80
CA ILE A 355 -8.32 -16.27 -20.59
C ILE A 355 -9.73 -15.69 -20.73
N PRO A 356 -9.88 -14.40 -21.07
CA PRO A 356 -11.18 -13.79 -21.31
C PRO A 356 -12.02 -14.58 -22.30
N GLY A 357 -13.28 -14.85 -21.94
CA GLY A 357 -14.20 -15.66 -22.73
C GLY A 357 -14.25 -17.15 -22.37
N ASP A 358 -13.28 -17.67 -21.61
CA ASP A 358 -13.38 -19.02 -21.05
C ASP A 358 -14.52 -19.10 -20.04
N VAL A 359 -15.20 -20.26 -19.99
CA VAL A 359 -16.28 -20.50 -19.03
C VAL A 359 -15.67 -20.95 -17.71
N LEU A 360 -16.01 -20.25 -16.63
CA LEU A 360 -15.60 -20.61 -15.26
C LEU A 360 -16.63 -21.52 -14.59
N VAL A 361 -17.92 -21.24 -14.80
CA VAL A 361 -19.03 -22.02 -14.26
C VAL A 361 -20.13 -22.07 -15.30
N GLY A 362 -20.42 -23.28 -15.79
CA GLY A 362 -21.49 -23.55 -16.73
C GLY A 362 -22.85 -23.42 -16.06
N ARG A 363 -23.64 -22.46 -16.52
CA ARG A 363 -25.02 -22.27 -16.05
C ARG A 363 -25.96 -22.17 -17.22
N VAL A 364 -27.01 -22.96 -17.14
CA VAL A 364 -28.05 -23.03 -18.15
C VAL A 364 -29.37 -22.63 -17.48
N SER A 365 -30.01 -21.58 -18.01
CA SER A 365 -31.31 -21.12 -17.51
C SER A 365 -32.43 -21.53 -18.48
N PRO A 366 -33.61 -21.93 -17.99
CA PRO A 366 -34.76 -22.18 -18.85
C PRO A 366 -35.16 -20.90 -19.59
N LYS A 367 -35.40 -21.04 -20.89
CA LYS A 367 -35.87 -19.96 -21.77
C LYS A 367 -37.40 -20.05 -21.85
N GLY A 368 -38.09 -18.92 -21.70
CA GLY A 368 -39.52 -18.85 -21.99
C GLY A 368 -39.81 -19.00 -23.49
N ASP A 369 -41.06 -19.28 -23.85
CA ASP A 369 -41.49 -19.39 -25.24
C ASP A 369 -41.25 -18.07 -25.99
N ASP A 370 -40.23 -18.06 -26.85
CA ASP A 370 -39.94 -16.97 -27.78
C ASP A 370 -40.58 -17.30 -29.12
N ASN A 371 -41.22 -16.33 -29.76
CA ASN A 371 -41.71 -16.47 -31.13
C ASN A 371 -40.63 -15.99 -32.11
N PRO A 372 -39.82 -16.88 -32.72
CA PRO A 372 -38.77 -16.47 -33.65
C PRO A 372 -39.37 -15.83 -34.91
N SER A 373 -38.57 -14.99 -35.58
CA SER A 373 -38.96 -14.35 -36.84
C SER A 373 -39.18 -15.38 -37.95
N ARG A 374 -39.81 -14.98 -39.07
CA ARG A 374 -40.04 -15.89 -40.20
C ARG A 374 -38.72 -16.35 -40.81
N GLU A 375 -37.73 -15.46 -40.84
CA GLU A 375 -36.38 -15.70 -41.32
C GLU A 375 -35.65 -16.71 -40.43
N GLU A 376 -35.73 -16.58 -39.10
CA GLU A 376 -35.14 -17.52 -38.15
C GLU A 376 -35.80 -18.90 -38.22
N LYS A 377 -37.13 -18.96 -38.38
CA LYS A 377 -37.86 -20.21 -38.59
C LYS A 377 -37.42 -20.93 -39.86
N LEU A 378 -37.27 -20.18 -40.96
CA LEU A 378 -36.79 -20.73 -42.23
C LEU A 378 -35.35 -21.24 -42.09
N LEU A 379 -34.47 -20.48 -41.45
CA LEU A 379 -33.08 -20.87 -41.21
C LEU A 379 -32.98 -22.15 -40.36
N ALA A 380 -33.74 -22.24 -39.28
CA ALA A 380 -33.79 -23.43 -38.43
C ALA A 380 -34.31 -24.66 -39.18
N ALA A 381 -35.31 -24.49 -40.06
CA ALA A 381 -35.82 -25.56 -40.92
C ALA A 381 -34.78 -26.03 -41.95
N ILE A 382 -34.01 -25.11 -42.54
CA ILE A 382 -32.93 -25.44 -43.49
C ILE A 382 -31.77 -26.17 -42.79
N LEU A 383 -31.38 -25.71 -41.60
CA LEU A 383 -30.26 -26.27 -40.84
C LEU A 383 -30.64 -27.52 -40.03
N GLY A 384 -31.92 -27.88 -39.97
CA GLY A 384 -32.44 -28.98 -39.15
C GLY A 384 -32.19 -28.80 -37.65
N GLN A 385 -31.92 -27.57 -37.19
CA GLN A 385 -31.62 -27.28 -35.79
C GLN A 385 -32.91 -27.08 -35.01
N ARG A 386 -33.15 -27.94 -34.00
CA ARG A 386 -34.22 -27.70 -33.02
C ARG A 386 -33.81 -26.55 -32.10
N GLN A 387 -34.77 -25.68 -31.82
CA GLN A 387 -34.57 -24.65 -30.79
C GLN A 387 -34.44 -25.32 -29.43
N LEU A 388 -33.38 -24.96 -28.72
CA LEU A 388 -33.15 -25.41 -27.35
C LEU A 388 -33.99 -24.55 -26.41
N ASN A 389 -34.68 -25.19 -25.47
CA ASN A 389 -35.52 -24.52 -24.46
C ASN A 389 -34.69 -23.84 -23.35
N VAL A 390 -33.38 -23.72 -23.54
CA VAL A 390 -32.45 -23.26 -22.54
C VAL A 390 -31.48 -22.23 -23.14
N LYS A 391 -31.05 -21.29 -22.29
CA LYS A 391 -30.09 -20.23 -22.66
C LYS A 391 -28.83 -20.32 -21.81
N ASP A 392 -27.69 -19.98 -22.43
CA ASP A 392 -26.41 -19.81 -21.73
C ASP A 392 -26.46 -18.56 -20.84
N THR A 393 -26.32 -18.76 -19.54
CA THR A 393 -26.16 -17.70 -18.53
C THR A 393 -24.92 -17.95 -17.67
N SER A 394 -23.95 -18.68 -18.22
CA SER A 394 -22.72 -19.12 -17.57
C SER A 394 -21.83 -17.96 -17.12
N LEU A 395 -21.02 -18.23 -16.09
CA LEU A 395 -19.97 -17.31 -15.65
C LEU A 395 -18.79 -17.44 -16.61
N LYS A 396 -18.47 -16.35 -17.30
CA LYS A 396 -17.30 -16.27 -18.19
C LYS A 396 -16.27 -15.33 -17.60
N VAL A 397 -14.99 -15.61 -17.88
CA VAL A 397 -13.89 -14.73 -17.48
C VAL A 397 -14.10 -13.35 -18.11
N LYS A 398 -14.20 -12.33 -17.25
CA LYS A 398 -14.30 -10.93 -17.66
C LYS A 398 -13.07 -10.49 -18.48
N ASN A 399 -13.29 -9.54 -19.37
CA ASN A 399 -12.20 -8.94 -20.15
C ASN A 399 -11.14 -8.32 -19.21
N GLY A 400 -9.87 -8.66 -19.44
CA GLY A 400 -8.74 -8.20 -18.63
C GLY A 400 -8.47 -9.01 -17.36
N HIS A 401 -9.28 -10.03 -17.04
CA HIS A 401 -9.12 -10.86 -15.83
C HIS A 401 -8.54 -12.24 -16.17
N ASN A 402 -7.43 -12.27 -16.91
CA ASN A 402 -6.70 -13.52 -17.18
C ASN A 402 -5.83 -13.94 -15.99
N GLY A 403 -5.70 -15.24 -15.74
CA GLY A 403 -4.87 -15.72 -14.65
C GLY A 403 -5.06 -17.19 -14.34
N THR A 404 -4.57 -17.61 -13.18
CA THR A 404 -4.68 -19.00 -12.72
C THR A 404 -5.80 -19.12 -11.69
N VAL A 405 -6.68 -20.09 -11.85
CA VAL A 405 -7.71 -20.39 -10.84
C VAL A 405 -7.03 -20.97 -9.59
N ILE A 406 -7.15 -20.29 -8.45
CA ILE A 406 -6.53 -20.72 -7.18
C ILE A 406 -7.49 -21.46 -6.25
N GLY A 407 -8.79 -21.22 -6.40
CA GLY A 407 -9.80 -21.79 -5.51
C GLY A 407 -11.19 -21.64 -6.09
N VAL A 408 -12.04 -22.61 -5.75
CA VAL A 408 -13.46 -22.58 -6.02
C VAL A 408 -14.19 -22.90 -4.72
N GLU A 409 -15.12 -22.04 -4.33
CA GLU A 409 -15.98 -22.24 -3.17
C GLU A 409 -17.41 -22.40 -3.63
N ILE A 410 -18.07 -23.47 -3.19
CA ILE A 410 -19.46 -23.77 -3.50
C ILE A 410 -20.26 -23.66 -2.20
N LEU A 411 -21.16 -22.69 -2.14
CA LEU A 411 -22.11 -22.50 -1.05
C LEU A 411 -23.47 -23.02 -1.52
N SER A 412 -24.10 -23.89 -0.75
CA SER A 412 -25.39 -24.48 -1.13
C SER A 412 -26.33 -24.58 0.06
N ARG A 413 -27.64 -24.49 -0.19
CA ARG A 413 -28.65 -24.76 0.84
C ARG A 413 -28.57 -26.19 1.38
N GLU A 414 -28.15 -27.14 0.55
CA GLU A 414 -27.94 -28.54 0.94
C GLU A 414 -26.82 -28.68 2.00
N ASN A 415 -25.79 -27.86 1.89
CA ASN A 415 -24.68 -27.79 2.84
C ASN A 415 -25.03 -27.01 4.13
N LYS A 416 -26.31 -26.62 4.30
CA LYS A 416 -26.83 -25.81 5.42
C LYS A 416 -26.24 -24.39 5.50
N ASP A 417 -25.78 -23.85 4.37
CA ASP A 417 -25.36 -22.46 4.30
C ASP A 417 -26.57 -21.51 4.29
N LEU A 418 -26.44 -20.37 4.96
CA LEU A 418 -27.46 -19.31 4.98
C LEU A 418 -27.39 -18.52 3.66
N LEU A 419 -28.32 -18.80 2.74
CA LEU A 419 -28.48 -18.10 1.46
C LEU A 419 -29.77 -17.28 1.42
N GLU A 420 -29.76 -16.18 0.66
CA GLU A 420 -30.95 -15.36 0.41
C GLU A 420 -32.09 -16.19 -0.21
N ASP A 421 -33.33 -15.76 0.00
CA ASP A 421 -34.49 -16.46 -0.54
C ASP A 421 -34.52 -16.44 -2.07
N GLY A 422 -34.65 -17.63 -2.65
CA GLY A 422 -34.63 -17.85 -4.11
C GLY A 422 -33.25 -18.11 -4.71
N ILE A 423 -32.19 -18.13 -3.89
CA ILE A 423 -30.85 -18.59 -4.29
C ILE A 423 -30.61 -19.99 -3.73
N ASP A 424 -30.37 -20.95 -4.61
CA ASP A 424 -30.17 -22.36 -4.23
C ASP A 424 -28.68 -22.68 -4.02
N MET A 425 -27.82 -22.07 -4.85
CA MET A 425 -26.37 -22.28 -4.85
C MET A 425 -25.63 -21.01 -5.27
N ILE A 426 -24.47 -20.77 -4.66
CA ILE A 426 -23.51 -19.74 -5.08
C ILE A 426 -22.17 -20.42 -5.34
N VAL A 427 -21.61 -20.21 -6.53
CA VAL A 427 -20.26 -20.66 -6.86
C VAL A 427 -19.36 -19.43 -6.97
N LYS A 428 -18.29 -19.42 -6.18
CA LYS A 428 -17.25 -18.38 -6.20
C LYS A 428 -15.98 -18.97 -6.77
N VAL A 429 -15.39 -18.27 -7.74
CA VAL A 429 -14.14 -18.65 -8.37
C VAL A 429 -13.12 -17.55 -8.13
N SER A 430 -11.99 -17.91 -7.51
CA SER A 430 -10.88 -17.01 -7.27
C SER A 430 -9.80 -17.20 -8.33
N ILE A 431 -9.47 -16.11 -9.04
CA ILE A 431 -8.45 -16.07 -10.09
C ILE A 431 -7.30 -15.21 -9.60
N ALA A 432 -6.11 -15.79 -9.51
CA ALA A 432 -4.90 -15.05 -9.22
C ALA A 432 -4.23 -14.56 -10.52
N VAL A 433 -3.87 -13.28 -10.53
CA VAL A 433 -3.23 -12.60 -11.65
C VAL A 433 -1.92 -11.99 -11.17
N LYS A 434 -0.81 -12.34 -11.84
CA LYS A 434 0.46 -11.64 -11.67
C LYS A 434 0.43 -10.38 -12.54
N ARG A 435 0.51 -9.21 -11.90
CA ARG A 435 0.50 -7.91 -12.57
C ARG A 435 1.90 -7.30 -12.56
N LYS A 436 2.60 -7.46 -13.68
CA LYS A 436 3.91 -6.82 -13.90
C LYS A 436 3.77 -5.31 -14.03
N ILE A 437 4.87 -4.57 -13.88
CA ILE A 437 4.90 -3.13 -14.14
C ILE A 437 4.76 -2.87 -15.64
N ARG A 438 3.93 -1.89 -16.03
CA ARG A 438 3.68 -1.53 -17.43
C ARG A 438 3.66 -0.02 -17.62
N VAL A 439 3.80 0.42 -18.88
CA VAL A 439 3.59 1.82 -19.27
C VAL A 439 2.17 2.23 -18.89
N GLY A 440 2.04 3.38 -18.22
CA GLY A 440 0.79 3.90 -17.68
C GLY A 440 0.54 3.59 -16.20
N ASP A 441 1.28 2.64 -15.61
CA ASP A 441 1.21 2.39 -14.16
C ASP A 441 1.77 3.59 -13.37
N LYS A 442 1.24 3.78 -12.17
CA LYS A 442 1.69 4.85 -11.26
C LYS A 442 2.65 4.33 -10.21
N MET A 443 3.76 5.05 -10.05
CA MET A 443 4.75 4.84 -9.01
C MET A 443 4.92 6.10 -8.16
N SER A 444 5.48 5.92 -6.98
CA SER A 444 5.82 7.03 -6.08
C SER A 444 6.98 6.65 -5.18
N GLY A 445 7.77 7.65 -4.76
CA GLY A 445 8.57 7.55 -3.55
C GLY A 445 7.78 8.03 -2.33
N ARG A 446 8.45 8.10 -1.17
CA ARG A 446 7.86 8.54 0.11
C ARG A 446 7.64 10.04 0.22
N HIS A 447 8.32 10.82 -0.61
CA HIS A 447 8.38 12.30 -0.55
C HIS A 447 7.32 12.99 -1.43
N GLY A 448 6.19 12.33 -1.72
CA GLY A 448 5.13 12.87 -2.57
C GLY A 448 5.53 13.07 -4.05
N ASN A 449 6.60 12.39 -4.49
CA ASN A 449 7.11 12.39 -5.87
C ASN A 449 6.45 11.27 -6.69
N LYS A 450 5.17 11.48 -7.01
CA LYS A 450 4.40 10.58 -7.86
C LYS A 450 4.76 10.75 -9.32
N GLY A 451 4.77 9.65 -10.06
CA GLY A 451 4.87 9.69 -11.51
C GLY A 451 4.17 8.53 -12.21
N VAL A 452 4.02 8.68 -13.52
CA VAL A 452 3.46 7.67 -14.42
C VAL A 452 4.59 7.10 -15.25
N VAL A 453 4.68 5.78 -15.36
CA VAL A 453 5.65 5.13 -16.25
C VAL A 453 5.32 5.50 -17.69
N SER A 454 6.18 6.26 -18.36
CA SER A 454 5.97 6.68 -19.75
C SER A 454 6.57 5.71 -20.76
N VAL A 455 7.74 5.17 -20.43
CA VAL A 455 8.47 4.22 -21.27
C VAL A 455 9.26 3.26 -20.39
N ILE A 456 9.38 2.03 -20.87
CA ILE A 456 10.28 1.01 -20.32
C ILE A 456 11.36 0.82 -21.39
N LEU A 457 12.57 1.26 -21.11
CA LEU A 457 13.70 1.18 -22.05
C LEU A 457 14.45 -0.13 -21.86
N PRO A 458 14.95 -0.75 -22.96
CA PRO A 458 15.89 -1.86 -22.87
C PRO A 458 17.10 -1.52 -21.98
N GLU A 459 17.68 -2.54 -21.36
CA GLU A 459 18.80 -2.35 -20.42
C GLU A 459 20.02 -1.72 -21.11
N GLU A 460 20.22 -2.06 -22.39
CA GLU A 460 21.25 -1.52 -23.27
C GLU A 460 21.03 -0.06 -23.70
N ASP A 461 19.81 0.49 -23.57
CA ASP A 461 19.49 1.88 -23.93
C ASP A 461 19.48 2.81 -22.70
N MET A 462 19.59 2.23 -21.51
CA MET A 462 19.59 2.96 -20.24
C MET A 462 20.98 3.52 -19.94
N PRO A 463 21.07 4.81 -19.57
CA PRO A 463 22.31 5.37 -19.05
C PRO A 463 22.89 4.52 -17.93
N HIS A 464 24.20 4.38 -17.91
CA HIS A 464 24.91 3.58 -16.91
C HIS A 464 26.01 4.39 -16.23
N LEU A 465 26.39 3.93 -15.05
CA LEU A 465 27.54 4.43 -14.30
C LEU A 465 28.85 3.99 -14.97
N GLU A 466 29.98 4.57 -14.55
CA GLU A 466 31.31 4.24 -15.09
C GLU A 466 31.73 2.77 -14.85
N ASP A 467 31.14 2.12 -13.84
CA ASP A 467 31.30 0.69 -13.55
C ASP A 467 30.48 -0.24 -14.48
N GLY A 468 29.66 0.34 -15.36
CA GLY A 468 28.75 -0.38 -16.26
C GLY A 468 27.38 -0.70 -15.66
N THR A 469 27.10 -0.31 -14.42
CA THR A 469 25.79 -0.55 -13.79
C THR A 469 24.72 0.34 -14.41
N PRO A 470 23.66 -0.22 -15.04
CA PRO A 470 22.61 0.58 -15.65
C PRO A 470 21.64 1.13 -14.59
N ILE A 471 21.18 2.37 -14.81
CA ILE A 471 20.19 3.04 -13.97
C ILE A 471 18.86 2.28 -14.01
N ASP A 472 18.15 2.20 -12.88
CA ASP A 472 16.82 1.59 -12.79
C ASP A 472 15.71 2.55 -13.21
N VAL A 473 15.80 3.79 -12.71
CA VAL A 473 14.76 4.80 -12.85
C VAL A 473 15.37 6.15 -13.15
N MET A 474 14.85 6.86 -14.16
CA MET A 474 15.22 8.26 -14.37
C MET A 474 14.04 9.17 -14.01
N LEU A 475 14.33 10.16 -13.18
CA LEU A 475 13.36 11.16 -12.72
C LEU A 475 13.76 12.55 -13.21
N ASN A 476 12.76 13.41 -13.41
CA ASN A 476 12.98 14.78 -13.82
C ASN A 476 13.53 15.61 -12.65
N PRO A 477 14.71 16.24 -12.77
CA PRO A 477 15.26 17.09 -11.71
C PRO A 477 14.41 18.33 -11.44
N GLN A 478 13.64 18.84 -12.41
CA GLN A 478 12.83 20.05 -12.26
C GLN A 478 11.66 19.89 -11.27
N GLY A 479 11.25 18.63 -11.03
CA GLY A 479 10.19 18.31 -10.08
C GLY A 479 10.59 18.52 -8.62
N VAL A 480 11.89 18.59 -8.29
CA VAL A 480 12.35 18.73 -6.90
C VAL A 480 12.24 20.18 -6.42
N PRO A 481 12.81 21.20 -7.10
CA PRO A 481 12.76 22.58 -6.61
C PRO A 481 11.34 23.16 -6.62
N SER A 482 10.55 22.83 -7.64
CA SER A 482 9.17 23.34 -7.77
C SER A 482 8.23 22.81 -6.68
N ARG A 483 8.54 21.65 -6.09
CA ARG A 483 7.73 20.99 -5.06
C ARG A 483 8.30 21.11 -3.67
N MET A 484 9.53 21.61 -3.53
CA MET A 484 10.24 21.74 -2.25
C MET A 484 10.25 20.45 -1.42
N ASN A 485 10.43 19.30 -2.07
CA ASN A 485 10.59 18.00 -1.42
C ASN A 485 12.05 17.52 -1.53
N ILE A 486 12.94 18.25 -0.83
CA ILE A 486 14.39 18.05 -0.89
C ILE A 486 14.79 16.74 -0.21
N GLY A 487 13.96 16.22 0.71
CA GLY A 487 14.20 14.96 1.41
C GLY A 487 14.51 13.80 0.46
N GLN A 488 13.90 13.75 -0.73
CA GLN A 488 14.16 12.69 -1.70
C GLN A 488 15.60 12.68 -2.24
N VAL A 489 16.26 13.84 -2.30
CA VAL A 489 17.65 13.94 -2.76
C VAL A 489 18.59 13.46 -1.66
N LEU A 490 18.30 13.83 -0.41
CA LEU A 490 19.03 13.35 0.77
C LEU A 490 18.89 11.82 0.90
N GLU A 491 17.68 11.29 0.68
CA GLU A 491 17.41 9.85 0.63
C GLU A 491 18.27 9.16 -0.43
N VAL A 492 18.34 9.72 -1.65
CA VAL A 492 19.13 9.16 -2.76
C VAL A 492 20.62 9.08 -2.42
N HIS A 493 21.18 10.14 -1.83
CA HIS A 493 22.59 10.17 -1.46
C HIS A 493 22.91 9.19 -0.33
N LEU A 494 22.13 9.22 0.76
CA LEU A 494 22.32 8.32 1.89
C LEU A 494 22.07 6.86 1.50
N GLY A 495 21.08 6.60 0.65
CA GLY A 495 20.78 5.26 0.12
C GLY A 495 21.90 4.72 -0.76
N MET A 496 22.58 5.57 -1.54
CA MET A 496 23.75 5.14 -2.32
C MET A 496 24.92 4.75 -1.41
N ALA A 497 25.16 5.52 -0.35
CA ALA A 497 26.17 5.18 0.65
C ALA A 497 25.80 3.87 1.38
N ALA A 498 24.54 3.70 1.77
CA ALA A 498 24.02 2.49 2.39
C ALA A 498 24.25 1.25 1.54
N ARG A 499 23.96 1.34 0.23
CA ARG A 499 24.21 0.26 -0.73
C ARG A 499 25.71 -0.08 -0.83
N SER A 500 26.58 0.92 -0.82
CA SER A 500 28.03 0.74 -0.98
C SER A 500 28.67 0.16 0.28
N LEU A 501 28.22 0.56 1.46
CA LEU A 501 28.68 0.08 2.76
C LEU A 501 28.01 -1.24 3.18
N GLY A 502 26.90 -1.62 2.54
CA GLY A 502 26.14 -2.82 2.89
C GLY A 502 25.40 -2.70 4.22
N CYS A 503 24.98 -1.48 4.59
CA CYS A 503 24.29 -1.18 5.85
C CYS A 503 22.92 -0.54 5.61
N LYS A 504 22.19 -0.29 6.70
CA LYS A 504 20.95 0.50 6.71
C LYS A 504 21.11 1.67 7.66
N PHE A 505 20.50 2.80 7.32
CA PHE A 505 20.47 3.99 8.16
C PHE A 505 19.08 4.23 8.71
N VAL A 506 19.03 4.71 9.95
CA VAL A 506 17.80 5.16 10.60
C VAL A 506 17.89 6.67 10.75
N THR A 507 16.95 7.39 10.14
CA THR A 507 16.81 8.84 10.22
C THR A 507 15.43 9.17 10.80
N PRO A 508 15.32 9.30 12.14
CA PRO A 508 14.08 9.70 12.79
C PRO A 508 13.53 11.02 12.24
N VAL A 509 12.22 11.17 12.26
CA VAL A 509 11.54 12.41 11.84
C VAL A 509 11.91 13.56 12.79
N PHE A 510 12.29 14.72 12.25
CA PHE A 510 12.77 15.93 12.98
C PHE A 510 14.05 15.75 13.81
N ASP A 511 14.52 14.52 14.03
CA ASP A 511 15.79 14.18 14.68
C ASP A 511 16.64 13.28 13.76
N GLY A 512 16.68 13.67 12.49
CA GLY A 512 17.33 12.92 11.42
C GLY A 512 18.81 13.21 11.27
N VAL A 513 19.46 12.39 10.42
CA VAL A 513 20.87 12.55 10.06
C VAL A 513 21.10 13.91 9.41
N LYS A 514 22.02 14.70 9.96
CA LYS A 514 22.37 16.03 9.44
C LYS A 514 23.24 15.93 8.19
N LYS A 515 23.32 17.02 7.43
CA LYS A 515 24.04 17.08 6.16
C LYS A 515 25.52 16.73 6.31
N GLU A 516 26.17 17.19 7.37
CA GLU A 516 27.58 16.95 7.64
C GLU A 516 27.85 15.46 7.82
N ALA A 517 27.01 14.78 8.61
CA ALA A 517 27.10 13.33 8.79
C ALA A 517 26.83 12.56 7.48
N ILE A 518 25.92 13.03 6.63
CA ILE A 518 25.72 12.45 5.29
C ILE A 518 27.00 12.57 4.45
N GLN A 519 27.70 13.72 4.50
CA GLN A 519 28.95 13.90 3.77
C GLN A 519 30.07 12.99 4.28
N ASP A 520 30.17 12.80 5.60
CA ASP A 520 31.13 11.88 6.22
C ASP A 520 30.88 10.44 5.76
N VAL A 521 29.61 10.00 5.77
CA VAL A 521 29.19 8.66 5.33
C VAL A 521 29.42 8.46 3.83
N ILE A 522 29.18 9.48 3.00
CA ILE A 522 29.49 9.44 1.56
C ILE A 522 31.01 9.30 1.34
N SER A 523 31.81 10.02 2.13
CA SER A 523 33.27 9.92 2.08
C SER A 523 33.76 8.53 2.50
N GLU A 524 33.19 7.96 3.56
CA GLU A 524 33.48 6.60 4.02
C GLU A 524 33.13 5.55 2.95
N ALA A 525 32.02 5.75 2.24
CA ALA A 525 31.59 4.90 1.13
C ALA A 525 32.46 5.04 -0.14
N GLY A 526 33.44 5.96 -0.16
CA GLY A 526 34.29 6.21 -1.34
C GLY A 526 33.53 6.89 -2.49
N LEU A 527 32.41 7.55 -2.21
CA LEU A 527 31.58 8.24 -3.20
C LEU A 527 31.96 9.73 -3.29
N PRO A 528 31.68 10.40 -4.43
CA PRO A 528 31.91 11.84 -4.54
C PRO A 528 31.09 12.63 -3.51
N LEU A 529 31.73 13.54 -2.78
CA LEU A 529 31.08 14.41 -1.77
C LEU A 529 29.90 15.24 -2.32
N SER A 530 29.86 15.46 -3.63
CA SER A 530 28.76 16.14 -4.30
C SER A 530 27.48 15.29 -4.41
N GLY A 531 27.56 13.98 -4.15
CA GLY A 531 26.50 12.99 -4.41
C GLY A 531 26.19 12.82 -5.91
N LYS A 532 27.03 13.37 -6.79
CA LYS A 532 26.86 13.30 -8.25
C LYS A 532 27.90 12.39 -8.87
N GLN A 533 27.46 11.64 -9.87
CA GLN A 533 28.27 10.68 -10.62
C GLN A 533 28.14 10.95 -12.12
N THR A 534 29.17 10.55 -12.87
CA THR A 534 29.15 10.64 -14.33
C THR A 534 28.30 9.51 -14.89
N LEU A 535 27.36 9.86 -15.77
CA LEU A 535 26.59 8.89 -16.56
C LEU A 535 27.11 8.85 -17.99
N ILE A 536 27.02 7.68 -18.60
CA ILE A 536 27.37 7.44 -20.00
C ILE A 536 26.10 7.09 -20.75
N ASP A 537 25.86 7.73 -21.90
CA ASP A 537 24.79 7.33 -22.82
C ASP A 537 25.27 6.08 -23.57
N PRO A 538 24.60 4.93 -23.43
CA PRO A 538 25.06 3.69 -24.05
C PRO A 538 24.96 3.71 -25.58
N ILE A 539 24.11 4.57 -26.16
CA ILE A 539 23.90 4.62 -27.61
C ILE A 539 25.03 5.38 -28.30
N THR A 540 25.48 6.49 -27.70
CA THR A 540 26.59 7.29 -28.25
C THR A 540 27.95 6.88 -27.68
N GLY A 541 27.97 6.27 -26.49
CA GLY A 541 29.18 6.01 -25.72
C GLY A 541 29.77 7.27 -25.07
N GLU A 542 29.10 8.41 -25.17
CA GLU A 542 29.57 9.69 -24.64
C GLU A 542 29.13 9.88 -23.19
N LYS A 543 29.99 10.55 -22.42
CA LYS A 543 29.67 10.99 -21.06
C LYS A 543 28.69 12.15 -21.13
N PHE A 544 27.77 12.21 -20.18
CA PHE A 544 26.89 13.36 -20.00
C PHE A 544 27.74 14.61 -19.68
N ASP A 545 27.34 15.77 -20.22
CA ASP A 545 28.10 17.03 -20.07
C ASP A 545 28.37 17.41 -18.61
N ASN A 546 27.43 17.09 -17.71
CA ASN A 546 27.52 17.40 -16.29
C ASN A 546 27.26 16.14 -15.44
N PRO A 547 27.95 16.00 -14.29
CA PRO A 547 27.64 14.96 -13.32
C PRO A 547 26.18 15.03 -12.85
N VAL A 548 25.55 13.86 -12.76
CA VAL A 548 24.14 13.69 -12.43
C VAL A 548 24.01 13.20 -10.99
N SER A 549 22.98 13.66 -10.27
CA SER A 549 22.68 13.10 -8.95
C SER A 549 22.15 11.68 -9.12
N VAL A 550 22.94 10.70 -8.69
CA VAL A 550 22.63 9.27 -8.81
C VAL A 550 22.74 8.62 -7.45
N GLY A 551 21.77 7.81 -7.09
CA GLY A 551 21.80 7.06 -5.85
C GLY A 551 20.57 6.19 -5.68
N VAL A 552 20.31 5.72 -4.46
CA VAL A 552 19.28 4.72 -4.21
C VAL A 552 18.09 5.34 -3.48
N MET A 553 16.90 5.23 -4.07
CA MET A 553 15.64 5.73 -3.49
C MET A 553 14.69 4.58 -3.22
N TYR A 554 13.91 4.66 -2.14
CA TYR A 554 12.85 3.70 -1.89
C TYR A 554 11.58 4.06 -2.66
N MET A 555 11.23 3.25 -3.66
CA MET A 555 10.07 3.48 -4.53
C MET A 555 9.08 2.32 -4.46
N PHE A 556 7.79 2.64 -4.60
CA PHE A 556 6.71 1.65 -4.57
C PHE A 556 5.71 1.84 -5.71
N LYS A 557 5.07 0.73 -6.10
CA LYS A 557 4.00 0.67 -7.09
C LYS A 557 2.67 0.97 -6.41
N LEU A 558 1.91 1.93 -6.95
CA LEU A 558 0.58 2.27 -6.43
C LEU A 558 -0.50 1.34 -7.00
N ASN A 559 -1.62 1.21 -6.31
CA ASN A 559 -2.80 0.45 -6.76
C ASN A 559 -3.51 1.06 -8.00
N HIS A 560 -2.96 2.13 -8.56
CA HIS A 560 -3.48 2.79 -9.76
C HIS A 560 -2.83 2.20 -11.01
N MET A 561 -3.23 0.99 -11.37
CA MET A 561 -2.73 0.29 -12.55
C MET A 561 -3.47 0.72 -13.81
N VAL A 562 -2.76 0.67 -14.95
CA VAL A 562 -3.33 1.06 -16.25
C VAL A 562 -4.44 0.13 -16.70
N ASP A 563 -4.30 -1.19 -16.46
CA ASP A 563 -5.25 -2.21 -16.90
C ASP A 563 -6.64 -2.04 -16.26
N ASP A 564 -6.69 -1.50 -15.03
CA ASP A 564 -7.96 -1.20 -14.37
C ASP A 564 -8.63 0.06 -14.94
N LYS A 565 -7.84 0.99 -15.47
CA LYS A 565 -8.31 2.31 -15.94
C LYS A 565 -8.61 2.36 -17.43
N MET A 566 -8.02 1.47 -18.22
CA MET A 566 -8.37 1.36 -19.62
C MET A 566 -9.81 0.88 -19.76
N HIS A 567 -10.60 1.67 -20.49
CA HIS A 567 -11.97 1.38 -20.83
C HIS A 567 -12.28 1.96 -22.21
N ALA A 568 -12.84 1.13 -23.08
CA ALA A 568 -13.29 1.52 -24.40
C ALA A 568 -14.67 0.92 -24.66
N ARG A 569 -15.52 1.67 -25.34
CA ARG A 569 -16.86 1.23 -25.72
C ARG A 569 -17.11 1.59 -27.17
N SER A 570 -17.60 0.62 -27.94
CA SER A 570 -18.25 0.85 -29.22
C SER A 570 -19.76 0.89 -29.04
N VAL A 571 -20.40 -0.27 -28.83
CA VAL A 571 -21.82 -0.43 -28.50
C VAL A 571 -21.94 -1.20 -27.19
N GLY A 572 -22.99 -0.92 -26.41
CA GLY A 572 -23.18 -1.51 -25.09
C GLY A 572 -24.60 -1.30 -24.58
N PRO A 573 -24.90 -1.65 -23.33
CA PRO A 573 -26.24 -1.52 -22.78
C PRO A 573 -26.66 -0.05 -22.64
N TYR A 574 -27.98 0.13 -22.66
CA TYR A 574 -28.66 1.41 -22.54
C TYR A 574 -29.60 1.40 -21.33
N SER A 575 -29.76 2.56 -20.70
CA SER A 575 -30.77 2.78 -19.69
C SER A 575 -32.15 2.66 -20.32
N LEU A 576 -33.03 1.85 -19.71
CA LEU A 576 -34.41 1.69 -20.21
C LEU A 576 -35.21 3.01 -20.16
N ILE A 577 -34.92 3.87 -19.18
CA ILE A 577 -35.65 5.11 -18.96
C ILE A 577 -35.16 6.21 -19.90
N THR A 578 -33.86 6.48 -19.88
CA THR A 578 -33.29 7.63 -20.62
C THR A 578 -32.86 7.27 -22.03
N GLN A 579 -32.81 5.97 -22.38
CA GLN A 579 -32.24 5.45 -23.63
C GLN A 579 -30.80 5.93 -23.87
N GLN A 580 -30.12 6.35 -22.81
CA GLN A 580 -28.71 6.74 -22.86
C GLN A 580 -27.82 5.53 -22.60
N PRO A 581 -26.60 5.53 -23.16
CA PRO A 581 -25.53 4.63 -22.74
C PRO A 581 -25.48 4.52 -21.21
N LEU A 582 -25.46 3.29 -20.66
CA LEU A 582 -25.15 3.12 -19.23
C LEU A 582 -23.78 3.74 -18.91
N GLY A 583 -23.55 4.14 -17.66
CA GLY A 583 -22.30 4.77 -17.24
C GLY A 583 -21.31 3.79 -16.61
N GLY A 584 -20.02 3.95 -16.92
CA GLY A 584 -18.93 3.27 -16.21
C GLY A 584 -18.54 1.87 -16.73
N LYS A 585 -17.29 1.47 -16.43
CA LYS A 585 -16.66 0.24 -16.95
C LYS A 585 -17.38 -1.05 -16.55
N SER A 586 -17.88 -1.13 -15.31
CA SER A 586 -18.55 -2.34 -14.78
C SER A 586 -19.81 -2.74 -15.56
N GLN A 587 -20.45 -1.78 -16.22
CA GLN A 587 -21.66 -1.98 -17.03
C GLN A 587 -21.36 -1.97 -18.53
N ASN A 588 -20.08 -2.00 -18.95
CA ASN A 588 -19.68 -1.68 -20.33
C ASN A 588 -20.30 -0.36 -20.82
N GLY A 589 -20.33 0.61 -19.92
CA GLY A 589 -20.93 1.91 -20.09
C GLY A 589 -20.11 2.88 -20.95
N GLY A 590 -20.69 4.01 -21.33
CA GLY A 590 -19.99 5.11 -21.98
C GLY A 590 -19.34 6.05 -20.98
N GLN A 591 -18.52 6.97 -21.50
CA GLN A 591 -18.14 8.17 -20.75
C GLN A 591 -19.35 9.09 -20.63
N ARG A 592 -19.45 9.81 -19.51
CA ARG A 592 -20.54 10.76 -19.27
C ARG A 592 -20.31 12.06 -20.02
#